data_AF-A0A2N2H2R0-F1
#
_entry.id   AF-A0A2N2H2R0-F1
#
_cell.length_a   1.000
_cell.length_b   1.000
_cell.length_c   1.000
_cell.angle_alpha   90.00
_cell.angle_beta   90.00
_cell.angle_gamma   90.00
#
_symmetry.space_group_name_H-M   'P 1'
#
loop_
_entity.id
_entity.type
_entity.pdbx_description
1 polymer ?
#
loop_
_entity_poly.entity_id
_entity_poly.type
_entity_poly.pdbx_seq_one_letter_code
_entity_poly.pdbx_strand_id
1 'polypeptide(L)' 'MKNVFEFLHLSRPRHLEDLLAFLRIPSISAQAAYRPDIERAADFLCDELKDLGLTVEKITGEGNPLVYAQTELDPSR' A
#
# COMPACT_ATOMS: atom_id res chain seq x y z
N MET A 1 13.83 18.14 -14.74
CA MET A 1 12.77 17.21 -14.30
C MET A 1 12.67 16.09 -15.31
N LYS A 2 12.75 14.83 -14.90
CA LYS A 2 12.28 13.73 -15.76
C LYS A 2 10.79 13.96 -16.02
N ASN A 3 10.34 13.78 -17.25
CA ASN A 3 8.92 13.94 -17.58
C ASN A 3 8.14 12.85 -16.82
N VAL A 4 7.25 13.26 -15.91
CA VAL A 4 6.48 12.33 -15.07
C VAL A 4 5.64 11.39 -15.94
N PHE A 5 5.08 11.86 -17.06
CA PHE A 5 4.29 11.04 -17.96
C PHE A 5 5.12 9.94 -18.64
N GLU A 6 6.37 10.25 -19.02
CA GLU A 6 7.29 9.26 -19.60
C GLU A 6 7.65 8.17 -18.58
N PHE A 7 7.96 8.57 -17.34
CA PHE A 7 8.21 7.63 -16.25
C PHE A 7 7.01 6.71 -15.97
N LEU A 8 5.79 7.28 -15.93
CA LEU A 8 4.57 6.51 -15.72
C LEU A 8 4.30 5.54 -16.88
N HIS A 9 4.59 5.93 -18.12
CA HIS A 9 4.42 5.05 -19.27
C HIS A 9 5.39 3.87 -19.21
N LEU A 10 6.67 4.12 -18.92
CA LEU A 10 7.70 3.09 -18.81
C LEU A 10 7.47 2.15 -17.61
N SER A 11 6.96 2.68 -16.49
CA SER A 11 6.72 1.91 -15.26
C SER A 11 5.38 1.18 -15.24
N ARG A 12 4.48 1.43 -16.20
CA ARG A 12 3.13 0.87 -16.25
C ARG A 12 3.09 -0.66 -16.06
N PRO A 13 3.92 -1.48 -16.73
CA PRO A 13 3.86 -2.93 -16.55
C PRO A 13 4.12 -3.35 -15.10
N ARG A 14 5.10 -2.71 -14.43
CA ARG A 14 5.42 -2.97 -13.03
C ARG A 14 4.28 -2.55 -12.11
N HIS A 15 3.77 -1.32 -12.24
CA HIS A 15 2.66 -0.85 -11.41
C HIS A 15 1.38 -1.70 -11.56
N LEU A 16 1.14 -2.25 -12.75
CA LEU A 16 0.04 -3.19 -12.96
C LEU A 16 0.28 -4.50 -12.23
N GLU A 17 1.50 -5.05 -12.25
CA GLU A 17 1.82 -6.26 -11.49
C GLU A 17 1.71 -6.01 -9.98
N ASP A 18 2.19 -4.87 -9.47
CA ASP A 18 2.06 -4.48 -8.06
C ASP A 18 0.58 -4.41 -7.63
N LEU A 19 -0.28 -3.80 -8.45
CA LEU A 19 -1.73 -3.77 -8.24
C LEU A 19 -2.35 -5.18 -8.27
N LEU A 20 -1.97 -6.01 -9.25
CA LEU A 20 -2.49 -7.37 -9.36
C LEU A 20 -2.03 -8.24 -8.17
N ALA A 21 -0.81 -8.06 -7.68
CA ALA A 21 -0.31 -8.74 -6.48
C ALA A 21 -1.17 -8.38 -5.26
N PHE A 22 -1.50 -7.09 -5.07
CA PHE A 22 -2.40 -6.66 -4.02
C PHE A 22 -3.82 -7.25 -4.15
N LEU A 23 -4.41 -7.20 -5.35
CA LEU A 23 -5.76 -7.72 -5.62
C LEU A 23 -5.88 -9.25 -5.48
N ARG A 24 -4.77 -10.00 -5.57
CA ARG A 24 -4.76 -11.45 -5.32
C ARG A 24 -4.91 -11.79 -3.83
N ILE A 25 -4.82 -10.82 -2.93
CA ILE A 25 -5.09 -11.01 -1.50
C ILE A 25 -6.62 -10.97 -1.29
N PRO A 26 -7.28 -12.06 -0.88
CA PRO A 26 -8.72 -12.09 -0.72
C PRO A 26 -9.14 -11.47 0.62
N SER A 27 -8.85 -10.20 0.84
CA SER A 27 -9.13 -9.46 2.09
C SER A 27 -10.62 -9.11 2.24
N ILE A 28 -11.50 -10.11 2.36
CA ILE A 28 -12.96 -9.97 2.39
C ILE A 28 -13.45 -9.70 3.83
N SER A 29 -13.78 -8.45 4.15
CA SER A 29 -14.16 -8.03 5.51
C SER A 29 -15.49 -8.58 6.03
N ALA A 30 -16.42 -8.91 5.14
CA ALA A 30 -17.74 -9.46 5.51
C ALA A 30 -17.68 -10.92 5.97
N GLN A 31 -16.56 -11.61 5.77
CA GLN A 31 -16.39 -13.03 6.06
C GLN A 31 -15.24 -13.23 7.06
N ALA A 32 -15.56 -13.67 8.28
CA ALA A 32 -14.59 -13.80 9.36
C ALA A 32 -13.39 -14.73 9.02
N ALA A 33 -13.60 -15.72 8.13
CA ALA A 33 -12.56 -16.63 7.67
C ALA A 33 -11.38 -15.93 6.97
N TYR A 34 -11.61 -14.75 6.38
CA TYR A 34 -10.60 -13.97 5.67
C TYR A 34 -9.87 -12.96 6.56
N ARG A 35 -10.04 -13.02 7.89
CA ARG A 35 -9.28 -12.17 8.83
C ARG A 35 -7.76 -12.22 8.60
N PRO A 36 -7.12 -13.39 8.37
CA PRO A 36 -5.68 -13.43 8.07
C PRO A 36 -5.31 -12.72 6.75
N ASP A 37 -6.19 -12.74 5.75
CA ASP A 37 -5.95 -12.06 4.48
C ASP A 37 -6.11 -10.54 4.59
N ILE A 38 -6.96 -10.05 5.49
CA ILE A 38 -7.05 -8.63 5.82
C ILE A 38 -5.72 -8.15 6.45
N GLU A 39 -5.15 -8.92 7.38
CA GLU A 39 -3.82 -8.61 7.94
C GLU A 39 -2.75 -8.64 6.86
N ARG A 40 -2.75 -9.66 5.99
CA ARG A 40 -1.81 -9.75 4.87
C ARG A 40 -1.90 -8.58 3.90
N ALA A 41 -3.12 -8.08 3.62
CA ALA A 41 -3.32 -6.90 2.79
C ALA A 41 -2.77 -5.63 3.46
N ALA A 42 -2.97 -5.47 4.77
CA ALA A 42 -2.42 -4.36 5.52
C ALA A 42 -0.88 -4.40 5.55
N ASP A 43 -0.29 -5.58 5.79
CA ASP A 43 1.16 -5.77 5.78
C ASP A 43 1.75 -5.49 4.40
N PHE A 44 1.11 -5.98 3.34
CA PHE A 44 1.51 -5.68 1.95
C PHE A 44 1.59 -4.16 1.70
N LEU A 45 0.54 -3.42 2.06
CA LEU A 45 0.54 -1.95 1.92
C LEU A 45 1.61 -1.30 2.78
N CYS A 46 1.84 -1.81 3.99
CA CYS A 46 2.88 -1.27 4.85
C CYS A 46 4.27 -1.39 4.22
N ASP A 47 4.57 -2.52 3.60
CA ASP A 47 5.87 -2.78 2.98
C ASP A 47 6.03 -1.96 1.69
N GLU A 48 5.02 -1.94 0.81
CA GLU A 48 5.05 -1.11 -0.41
C GLU A 48 5.24 0.39 -0.10
N LEU A 49 4.55 0.91 0.92
CA LEU A 49 4.64 2.32 1.28
C LEU A 49 6.01 2.67 1.92
N LYS A 50 6.61 1.73 2.66
CA LYS A 50 7.98 1.90 3.19
C LYS A 50 9.01 1.90 2.06
N ASP A 51 8.86 1.02 1.07
CA ASP A 51 9.76 0.94 -0.08
C ASP A 51 9.67 2.20 -0.97
N LEU A 52 8.52 2.88 -0.96
CA LEU A 52 8.34 4.20 -1.56
C LEU A 52 8.96 5.35 -0.75
N GLY A 53 9.52 5.07 0.43
CA GLY A 53 10.20 6.03 1.30
C GLY A 53 9.29 6.82 2.22
N LEU A 54 8.06 6.34 2.48
CA LEU A 54 7.16 6.98 3.45
C LEU A 54 7.44 6.48 4.87
N THR A 55 7.13 7.30 5.86
CA THR A 55 6.97 6.85 7.25
C THR A 55 5.62 6.17 7.38
N VAL A 56 5.61 4.91 7.83
CA VAL A 56 4.41 4.06 7.82
C VAL A 56 4.15 3.47 9.21
N GLU A 57 2.87 3.48 9.59
CA GLU A 57 2.36 2.87 10.82
C GLU A 57 1.17 1.96 10.52
N LYS A 58 1.21 0.71 11.02
CA LYS A 58 0.04 -0.16 11.08
C LYS A 58 -0.61 -0.01 12.45
N ILE A 59 -1.82 0.53 12.47
CA ILE A 59 -2.60 0.75 13.69
C ILE A 59 -3.57 -0.40 13.85
N THR A 60 -3.40 -1.18 14.91
CA THR A 60 -4.24 -2.34 15.26
C THR A 60 -5.09 -2.02 16.48
N GLY A 61 -6.34 -2.50 16.50
CA GLY A 61 -7.26 -2.30 17.61
C GLY A 61 -8.50 -3.18 17.47
N GLU A 62 -9.64 -2.74 17.99
CA GLU A 62 -10.90 -3.41 17.74
C GLU A 62 -11.33 -3.23 16.28
N GLY A 63 -11.19 -4.29 15.47
CA GLY A 63 -11.62 -4.29 14.07
C GLY A 63 -10.51 -4.66 13.10
N ASN A 64 -10.60 -4.10 11.88
CA ASN A 64 -9.60 -4.33 10.83
C ASN A 64 -8.42 -3.36 11.02
N PRO A 65 -7.19 -3.76 10.66
CA PRO A 65 -6.02 -2.90 10.73
C PRO A 65 -6.19 -1.66 9.84
N LEU A 66 -5.68 -0.52 10.33
CA LEU A 66 -5.55 0.71 9.57
C LEU A 66 -4.07 0.90 9.19
N VAL A 67 -3.81 1.22 7.92
CA VAL A 67 -2.47 1.61 7.46
C VAL A 67 -2.43 3.13 7.32
N TYR A 68 -1.58 3.77 8.11
CA TYR A 68 -1.28 5.19 8.02
C TYR A 68 0.10 5.39 7.42
N ALA A 69 0.24 6.31 6.47
CA ALA A 69 1.51 6.65 5.88
C ALA A 69 1.63 8.15 5.62
N GLN A 70 2.83 8.66 5.81
CA GLN A 70 3.14 10.08 5.73
C GLN A 70 4.44 10.27 4.94
N THR A 71 4.44 11.22 4.01
CA THR A 71 5.67 11.73 3.39
C THR A 71 6.41 12.64 4.37
N GLU A 72 7.72 12.78 4.20
CA GLU A 72 8.45 13.82 4.93
C GLU A 72 7.79 15.18 4.74
N LEU A 73 7.78 15.99 5.80
CA LEU A 73 7.29 17.37 5.73
C LEU A 73 8.26 18.15 4.85
N ASP A 74 7.75 18.71 3.77
CA ASP A 74 8.48 19.67 2.95
C ASP A 74 8.53 21.01 3.70
N PRO A 75 9.69 21.45 4.23
CA PRO A 75 9.78 22.68 5.02
C PRO A 75 9.48 23.94 4.21
N SER A 76 9.38 23.83 2.89
CA SER A 76 9.09 24.93 1.96
C SER A 76 7.61 25.05 1.60
N ARG A 77 6.74 24.16 2.11
CA ARG A 77 5.29 24.13 1.85
C ARG A 77 4.47 24.10 3.12
#